data_AF-A0A1U7I7K0-F1
#
_entry.id   AF-A0A1U7I7K0-F1
#
_cell.length_a   1.000
_cell.length_b   1.000
_cell.length_c   1.000
_cell.angle_alpha   90.00
_cell.angle_beta   90.00
_cell.angle_gamma   90.00
#
_symmetry.space_group_name_H-M   'P 1'
#
loop_
_entity.id
_entity.type
_entity.pdbx_description
1 polymer ?
#
loop_
_entity_poly.entity_id
_entity_poly.type
_entity_poly.pdbx_seq_one_letter_code
_entity_poly.pdbx_strand_id
1 'polypeptide(L)'
;MATQPKNDWPKLGEKLTQKLDGIADEARIKKLVINAVNQIIDAGVTLKRPLGIIRKQIEAKFPKLPATQVKPDGYYFTKTGLGRVERFEHLALWYLTENTSRWSVTGDDARREYWQSLPKFGEHEPSTESRNTEIKEISNQPTLTTEMLESAVIDALGFDEETREILGLAIAHSGLDLAEFTQKAIKTYANTITGKIRRLSEESLEDISTEELLNNPKYSTYPGRAEEMVRRAINAIKIYNSEVATEPKQRWIITQSLLSELTGSRGSVVQSAMQKHRDDIDSHHQKYPEFFNDDGTLKQYFNRKRGIDIRNEIDLVKLVPNG
;
A
#
# COMPACT_ATOMS: atom_id res chain seq x y z
N MET A 1 29.11 -9.01 -29.63
CA MET A 1 28.09 -8.44 -28.72
C MET A 1 28.79 -7.99 -27.46
N ALA A 2 28.98 -6.68 -27.28
CA ALA A 2 29.62 -6.14 -26.08
C ALA A 2 28.70 -6.35 -24.87
N THR A 3 29.22 -7.03 -23.85
CA THR A 3 28.57 -7.20 -22.56
C THR A 3 28.34 -5.83 -21.94
N GLN A 4 27.07 -5.43 -21.75
CA GLN A 4 26.76 -4.25 -20.94
C GLN A 4 27.43 -4.39 -19.56
N PRO A 5 28.12 -3.37 -19.06
CA PRO A 5 28.76 -3.44 -17.76
C PRO A 5 27.70 -3.75 -16.70
N LYS A 6 27.98 -4.77 -15.88
CA LYS A 6 27.15 -5.12 -14.73
C LYS A 6 27.21 -3.95 -13.74
N ASN A 7 26.22 -3.07 -13.80
CA ASN A 7 26.20 -1.87 -12.97
C ASN A 7 26.16 -2.25 -11.49
N ASP A 8 27.19 -1.82 -10.76
CA ASP A 8 27.40 -2.14 -9.35
C ASP A 8 26.80 -1.04 -8.46
N TRP A 9 25.47 -1.11 -8.29
CA TRP A 9 24.71 -0.16 -7.47
C TRP A 9 25.15 -0.11 -6.00
N PRO A 10 25.54 -1.22 -5.34
CA PRO A 10 26.17 -1.17 -4.03
C PRO A 10 27.39 -0.24 -3.97
N LYS A 11 28.32 -0.36 -4.94
CA LYS A 11 29.49 0.54 -5.01
C LYS A 11 29.11 1.99 -5.26
N LEU A 12 28.09 2.26 -6.07
CA LEU A 12 27.59 3.63 -6.27
C LEU A 12 27.03 4.20 -4.96
N GLY A 13 26.27 3.39 -4.20
CA GLY A 13 25.77 3.75 -2.89
C GLY A 13 26.89 4.03 -1.87
N GLU A 14 27.91 3.18 -1.83
CA GLU A 14 29.08 3.35 -0.95
C GLU A 14 29.86 4.63 -1.26
N LYS A 15 30.10 4.93 -2.55
CA LYS A 15 30.73 6.19 -2.97
C LYS A 15 29.90 7.40 -2.58
N LEU A 16 28.57 7.31 -2.71
CA LEU A 16 27.67 8.39 -2.32
C LEU A 16 27.72 8.62 -0.81
N THR A 17 27.67 7.56 0.00
CA THR A 17 27.71 7.68 1.47
C THR A 17 29.07 8.14 2.00
N GLN A 18 30.16 7.83 1.32
CA GLN A 18 31.48 8.44 1.58
C GLN A 18 31.48 9.95 1.29
N LYS A 19 30.87 10.38 0.18
CA LYS A 19 30.80 11.81 -0.18
C LYS A 19 29.85 12.61 0.70
N LEU A 20 28.81 11.98 1.25
CA LEU A 20 27.85 12.65 2.13
C LEU A 20 28.37 12.87 3.55
N ASP A 21 29.40 12.14 3.96
CA ASP A 21 29.94 12.15 5.32
C ASP A 21 30.42 13.55 5.73
N GLY A 22 29.80 14.14 6.75
CA GLY A 22 30.16 15.46 7.28
C GLY A 22 29.71 16.65 6.43
N ILE A 23 28.79 16.46 5.47
CA ILE A 23 28.22 17.57 4.69
C ILE A 23 26.96 18.10 5.37
N ALA A 24 26.99 19.37 5.78
CA ALA A 24 25.85 20.10 6.33
C ALA A 24 25.07 20.95 5.30
N ASP A 25 25.55 21.05 4.06
CA ASP A 25 24.93 21.88 3.02
C ASP A 25 23.92 21.08 2.18
N GLU A 26 22.64 21.44 2.29
CA GLU A 26 21.52 20.85 1.54
C GLU A 26 21.73 20.94 0.02
N ALA A 27 22.26 22.04 -0.51
CA ALA A 27 22.49 22.21 -1.94
C ALA A 27 23.55 21.21 -2.45
N ARG A 28 24.60 21.01 -1.66
CA ARG A 28 25.66 20.04 -1.95
C ARG A 28 25.17 18.60 -1.85
N ILE A 29 24.35 18.28 -0.85
CA ILE A 29 23.72 16.95 -0.70
C ILE A 29 22.79 16.66 -1.88
N LYS A 30 21.91 17.60 -2.22
CA LYS A 30 21.01 17.53 -3.39
C LYS A 30 21.79 17.24 -4.67
N LYS A 31 22.85 18.00 -4.94
CA LYS A 31 23.70 17.82 -6.13
C LYS A 31 24.32 16.43 -6.17
N LEU A 32 24.87 15.94 -5.06
CA LEU A 32 25.49 14.62 -4.99
C LEU A 32 24.49 13.49 -5.26
N VAL A 33 23.28 13.63 -4.73
CA VAL A 33 22.23 12.61 -4.83
C VAL A 33 21.61 12.60 -6.23
N ILE A 34 21.29 13.76 -6.80
CA ILE A 34 20.78 13.87 -8.17
C ILE A 34 21.81 13.31 -9.16
N ASN A 35 23.11 13.58 -8.96
CA ASN A 35 24.15 12.97 -9.80
C ASN A 35 24.21 11.44 -9.71
N ALA A 36 23.87 10.87 -8.55
CA ALA A 36 23.78 9.41 -8.39
C ALA A 36 22.51 8.85 -9.06
N VAL A 37 21.39 9.58 -9.01
CA VAL A 37 20.15 9.20 -9.70
C VAL A 37 20.34 9.27 -11.22
N ASN A 38 20.96 10.34 -11.73
CA ASN A 38 21.25 10.48 -13.16
C ASN A 38 22.15 9.35 -13.69
N GLN A 39 23.14 8.91 -12.92
CA GLN A 39 23.94 7.72 -13.29
C GLN A 39 23.11 6.44 -13.44
N ILE A 40 22.00 6.31 -12.70
CA ILE A 40 21.07 5.17 -12.86
C ILE A 40 20.20 5.37 -14.10
N ILE A 41 19.75 6.60 -14.35
CA ILE A 41 18.95 6.96 -15.54
C ILE A 41 19.78 6.70 -16.82
N ASP A 42 21.02 7.20 -16.86
CA ASP A 42 21.94 7.05 -18.00
C ASP A 42 22.27 5.58 -18.31
N ALA A 43 22.17 4.72 -17.30
CA ALA A 43 22.33 3.28 -17.46
C ALA A 43 21.11 2.57 -18.08
N GLY A 44 19.99 3.27 -18.30
CA GLY A 44 18.80 2.74 -18.95
C GLY A 44 18.06 1.65 -18.17
N VAL A 45 18.23 1.60 -16.85
CA VAL A 45 17.58 0.59 -15.98
C VAL A 45 16.38 1.17 -15.22
N THR A 46 15.48 0.29 -14.77
CA THR A 46 14.37 0.70 -13.90
C THR A 46 14.89 1.19 -12.54
N LEU A 47 14.53 2.42 -12.16
CA LEU A 47 15.08 3.14 -11.01
C LEU A 47 14.78 2.48 -9.65
N LYS A 48 13.62 1.84 -9.50
CA LYS A 48 13.15 1.25 -8.24
C LYS A 48 14.17 0.36 -7.53
N ARG A 49 14.82 -0.56 -8.24
CA ARG A 49 15.76 -1.53 -7.64
C ARG A 49 17.11 -0.88 -7.27
N PRO A 50 17.80 -0.15 -8.17
CA PRO A 50 19.01 0.60 -7.84
C PRO A 50 18.82 1.62 -6.71
N LEU A 51 17.73 2.41 -6.74
CA LEU A 51 17.43 3.38 -5.68
C LEU A 51 17.22 2.69 -4.33
N GLY A 52 16.53 1.54 -4.31
CA GLY A 52 16.38 0.72 -3.11
C GLY A 52 17.71 0.20 -2.54
N ILE A 53 18.66 -0.17 -3.41
CA ILE A 53 20.00 -0.61 -3.00
C ILE A 53 20.80 0.55 -2.41
N ILE A 54 20.82 1.71 -3.09
CA ILE A 54 21.53 2.91 -2.61
C ILE A 54 20.93 3.40 -1.28
N ARG A 55 19.59 3.38 -1.15
CA ARG A 55 18.89 3.71 0.10
C ARG A 55 19.39 2.85 1.26
N LYS A 56 19.51 1.54 1.06
CA LYS A 56 20.04 0.62 2.09
C LYS A 56 21.47 0.96 2.49
N GLN A 57 22.32 1.39 1.56
CA GLN A 57 23.70 1.81 1.88
C GLN A 57 23.72 3.09 2.73
N ILE A 58 22.86 4.06 2.40
CA ILE A 58 22.72 5.30 3.19
C ILE A 58 22.20 4.98 4.60
N GLU A 59 21.17 4.15 4.72
CA GLU A 59 20.62 3.75 6.02
C GLU A 59 21.60 2.89 6.84
N ALA A 60 22.44 2.07 6.19
CA ALA A 60 23.48 1.30 6.85
C ALA A 60 24.62 2.16 7.39
N LYS A 61 25.09 3.16 6.61
CA LYS A 61 26.14 4.08 7.05
C LYS A 61 25.63 5.09 8.08
N PHE A 62 24.39 5.54 7.92
CA PHE A 62 23.76 6.54 8.79
C PHE A 62 22.48 5.95 9.44
N PRO A 63 22.63 5.05 10.44
CA PRO A 63 21.51 4.34 11.04
C PRO A 63 20.58 5.26 11.85
N LYS A 64 19.29 4.91 11.86
CA LYS A 64 18.28 5.47 12.76
C LYS A 64 18.54 4.89 14.15
N LEU A 65 18.89 5.72 15.12
CA LEU A 65 19.32 5.24 16.43
C LEU A 65 18.17 5.08 17.45
N PRO A 66 18.42 4.22 18.46
CA PRO A 66 17.87 4.19 19.80
C PRO A 66 17.23 5.46 20.36
N ALA A 67 16.08 5.42 21.03
CA ALA A 67 15.60 6.57 21.83
C ALA A 67 16.47 6.89 23.07
N THR A 68 17.49 6.08 23.38
CA THR A 68 18.11 5.99 24.73
C THR A 68 19.60 6.32 24.81
N GLN A 69 20.26 6.83 23.77
CA GLN A 69 21.69 7.17 23.82
C GLN A 69 21.96 8.63 23.45
N VAL A 70 22.87 9.28 24.18
CA VAL A 70 23.37 10.62 23.87
C VAL A 70 24.32 10.53 22.68
N LYS A 71 24.16 11.42 21.69
CA LYS A 71 24.73 11.29 20.35
C LYS A 71 25.56 12.50 19.92
N PRO A 72 26.53 12.31 19.01
CA PRO A 72 27.36 13.36 18.45
C PRO A 72 26.56 14.30 17.53
N ASP A 73 27.09 15.50 17.36
CA ASP A 73 26.42 16.65 16.76
C ASP A 73 25.84 16.36 15.37
N GLY A 74 24.52 16.60 15.34
CA GLY A 74 23.61 16.65 14.23
C GLY A 74 22.85 15.34 13.88
N TYR A 75 21.49 15.29 13.80
CA TYR A 75 20.49 14.37 13.09
C TYR A 75 19.12 15.00 12.50
N TYR A 76 18.77 15.12 11.19
CA TYR A 76 17.68 16.07 10.77
C TYR A 76 16.32 15.39 10.97
N PHE A 77 15.35 16.15 11.49
CA PHE A 77 14.02 15.65 11.83
C PHE A 77 12.92 16.53 11.21
N THR A 78 12.04 15.90 10.44
CA THR A 78 10.68 16.38 10.14
C THR A 78 9.87 16.35 11.45
N LYS A 79 9.09 17.39 11.78
CA LYS A 79 8.44 17.65 13.10
C LYS A 79 7.54 16.56 13.75
N THR A 80 7.53 15.31 13.29
CA THR A 80 6.76 14.19 13.84
C THR A 80 7.57 13.33 14.83
N GLY A 81 7.91 13.88 16.01
CA GLY A 81 8.44 13.07 17.12
C GLY A 81 9.12 13.87 18.23
N LEU A 82 8.77 13.61 19.49
CA LEU A 82 9.44 14.19 20.68
C LEU A 82 10.92 13.72 20.76
N GLY A 83 11.83 14.68 20.96
CA GLY A 83 13.21 14.45 21.44
C GLY A 83 14.32 14.16 20.41
N ARG A 84 14.47 14.93 19.32
CA ARG A 84 15.46 14.65 18.25
C ARG A 84 16.23 15.92 17.76
N VAL A 85 17.50 15.76 17.32
CA VAL A 85 18.59 16.79 17.07
C VAL A 85 19.19 16.62 15.65
N GLU A 86 19.59 17.65 14.82
CA GLU A 86 19.73 17.90 13.29
C GLU A 86 20.96 17.48 12.33
N ARG A 87 20.86 16.67 11.23
CA ARG A 87 21.83 15.89 10.33
C ARG A 87 21.33 16.09 8.93
N PHE A 88 22.16 16.66 8.10
CA PHE A 88 21.81 17.00 6.75
C PHE A 88 21.93 15.78 5.80
N GLU A 89 22.66 14.73 6.17
CA GLU A 89 22.93 13.56 5.33
C GLU A 89 21.68 12.74 4.99
N HIS A 90 20.65 12.75 5.85
CA HIS A 90 19.35 12.11 5.53
C HIS A 90 18.51 12.89 4.54
N LEU A 91 18.85 14.15 4.23
CA LEU A 91 18.30 14.85 3.07
C LEU A 91 18.61 14.09 1.78
N ALA A 92 19.66 13.25 1.77
CA ALA A 92 19.89 12.36 0.65
C ALA A 92 18.70 11.42 0.38
N LEU A 93 17.99 10.96 1.41
CA LEU A 93 16.80 10.12 1.24
C LEU A 93 15.61 10.89 0.69
N TRP A 94 15.55 12.21 0.90
CA TRP A 94 14.54 13.09 0.32
C TRP A 94 14.71 13.16 -1.21
N TYR A 95 15.93 13.39 -1.67
CA TYR A 95 16.25 13.53 -3.10
C TYR A 95 16.40 12.19 -3.83
N LEU A 96 16.64 11.09 -3.11
CA LEU A 96 16.74 9.75 -3.68
C LEU A 96 15.35 9.18 -4.01
N THR A 97 14.73 9.74 -5.04
CA THR A 97 13.38 9.44 -5.51
C THR A 97 13.30 9.62 -7.03
N GLU A 98 12.35 8.92 -7.65
CA GLU A 98 12.00 9.06 -9.07
C GLU A 98 11.19 10.34 -9.33
N ASN A 99 10.61 10.93 -8.28
CA ASN A 99 9.77 12.11 -8.38
C ASN A 99 10.63 13.38 -8.50
N THR A 100 10.82 13.86 -9.72
CA THR A 100 11.61 15.07 -10.04
C THR A 100 11.01 16.34 -9.44
N SER A 101 9.69 16.40 -9.21
CA SER A 101 9.06 17.55 -8.51
C SER A 101 9.58 17.72 -7.09
N ARG A 102 10.01 16.64 -6.42
CA ARG A 102 10.63 16.73 -5.09
C ARG A 102 12.04 17.28 -5.12
N TRP A 103 12.70 17.28 -6.29
CA TRP A 103 14.06 17.81 -6.43
C TRP A 103 14.10 19.33 -6.36
N SER A 104 13.06 20.04 -6.79
CA SER A 104 13.02 21.52 -6.69
C SER A 104 12.75 21.99 -5.26
N VAL A 105 12.06 21.18 -4.45
CA VAL A 105 11.71 21.51 -3.06
C VAL A 105 12.95 21.52 -2.16
N THR A 106 13.28 22.71 -1.63
CA THR A 106 14.46 22.97 -0.80
C THR A 106 14.02 23.70 0.47
N GLY A 107 14.53 23.28 1.63
CA GLY A 107 14.12 23.81 2.93
C GLY A 107 12.83 23.19 3.48
N ASP A 108 12.65 23.35 4.79
CA ASP A 108 11.67 22.56 5.55
C ASP A 108 10.24 23.05 5.44
N ASP A 109 10.06 24.35 5.30
CA ASP A 109 8.75 24.95 5.11
C ASP A 109 8.21 24.62 3.72
N ALA A 110 9.05 24.68 2.68
CA ALA A 110 8.69 24.22 1.34
C ALA A 110 8.39 22.71 1.29
N ARG A 111 9.14 21.88 2.03
CA ARG A 111 8.84 20.45 2.18
C ARG A 111 7.50 20.22 2.86
N ARG A 112 7.14 21.03 3.85
CA ARG A 112 5.86 20.92 4.57
C ARG A 112 4.69 21.34 3.69
N GLU A 113 4.84 22.45 2.99
CA GLU A 113 3.87 22.94 2.01
C GLU A 113 3.63 21.91 0.92
N TYR A 114 4.70 21.30 0.39
CA TYR A 114 4.60 20.20 -0.58
C TYR A 114 3.74 19.03 -0.08
N TRP A 115 3.85 18.62 1.20
CA TRP A 115 3.00 17.55 1.74
C TRP A 115 1.57 18.00 1.99
N GLN A 116 1.35 19.27 2.30
CA GLN A 116 0.03 19.85 2.53
C GLN A 116 -0.74 20.12 1.23
N SER A 117 -0.02 20.39 0.14
CA SER A 117 -0.57 20.62 -1.20
C SER A 117 -0.86 19.31 -1.94
N LEU A 118 -0.50 18.14 -1.39
CA LEU A 118 -0.92 16.87 -1.96
C LEU A 118 -2.43 16.70 -1.76
N PRO A 119 -3.16 16.19 -2.76
CA PRO A 119 -4.60 15.94 -2.63
C PRO A 119 -4.88 15.11 -1.38
N LYS A 120 -5.74 15.65 -0.50
CA LYS A 120 -6.24 14.89 0.65
C LYS A 120 -7.25 13.90 0.12
N PHE A 121 -6.97 12.61 0.28
CA PHE A 121 -7.90 11.54 -0.06
C PHE A 121 -9.24 11.75 0.69
N GLY A 122 -10.33 12.02 -0.03
CA GLY A 122 -11.70 11.81 0.46
C GLY A 122 -12.58 13.03 0.80
N GLU A 123 -12.26 14.26 0.38
CA GLU A 123 -13.19 15.39 0.53
C GLU A 123 -13.80 15.77 -0.84
N HIS A 124 -15.05 15.33 -1.07
CA HIS A 124 -15.88 15.77 -2.20
C HIS A 124 -16.40 17.20 -1.94
N GLU A 125 -16.11 18.15 -2.84
CA GLU A 125 -16.91 19.37 -2.96
C GLU A 125 -18.15 19.11 -3.83
N PRO A 126 -19.34 19.63 -3.48
CA PRO A 126 -20.55 19.45 -4.26
C PRO A 126 -20.57 20.35 -5.50
N SER A 127 -20.64 19.74 -6.67
CA SER A 127 -20.82 20.42 -7.95
C SER A 127 -22.23 21.02 -8.09
N THR A 128 -22.30 22.27 -8.55
CA THR A 128 -23.53 22.99 -8.85
C THR A 128 -23.92 22.76 -10.32
N GLU A 129 -25.22 22.66 -10.57
CA GLU A 129 -25.87 22.30 -11.83
C GLU A 129 -25.73 23.31 -13.00
N SER A 130 -26.03 22.77 -14.18
CA SER A 130 -26.69 23.37 -15.35
C SER A 130 -25.85 24.12 -16.40
N ARG A 131 -25.82 23.59 -17.65
CA ARG A 131 -26.79 24.00 -18.69
C ARG A 131 -26.66 23.20 -20.01
N ASN A 132 -27.81 22.80 -20.53
CA ASN A 132 -28.05 22.36 -21.91
C ASN A 132 -27.55 23.37 -22.94
N THR A 133 -26.99 22.91 -24.06
CA THR A 133 -27.21 23.54 -25.37
C THR A 133 -27.23 22.52 -26.51
N GLU A 134 -28.04 22.86 -27.50
CA GLU A 134 -28.58 22.09 -28.63
C GLU A 134 -27.57 21.52 -29.63
N ILE A 135 -27.97 20.38 -30.20
CA ILE A 135 -27.35 19.72 -31.35
C ILE A 135 -27.69 20.51 -32.63
N LYS A 136 -26.67 20.89 -33.39
CA LYS A 136 -26.78 21.21 -34.82
C LYS A 136 -25.72 20.42 -35.60
N GLU A 137 -26.18 19.48 -36.41
CA GLU A 137 -25.40 18.86 -37.49
C GLU A 137 -25.14 19.89 -38.59
N ILE A 138 -23.88 20.13 -38.93
CA ILE A 138 -23.49 20.49 -40.30
C ILE A 138 -22.21 19.72 -40.66
N SER A 139 -22.37 18.86 -41.66
CA SER A 139 -21.35 18.18 -42.46
C SER A 139 -20.25 19.11 -42.96
N ASN A 140 -18.99 18.75 -42.71
CA ASN A 140 -17.88 18.84 -43.67
C ASN A 140 -16.75 17.95 -43.16
N GLN A 141 -16.36 16.92 -43.92
CA GLN A 141 -15.26 16.02 -43.58
C GLN A 141 -13.93 16.78 -43.47
N PRO A 142 -13.20 16.67 -42.35
CA PRO A 142 -11.77 16.89 -42.31
C PRO A 142 -11.05 15.57 -42.07
N THR A 143 -9.91 15.42 -42.74
CA THR A 143 -8.97 14.32 -42.60
C THR A 143 -8.55 14.16 -41.13
N LEU A 144 -8.83 12.99 -40.52
CA LEU A 144 -8.49 12.71 -39.11
C LEU A 144 -6.97 12.79 -38.89
N THR A 145 -6.55 13.70 -38.01
CA THR A 145 -5.22 13.68 -37.39
C THR A 145 -5.28 12.94 -36.07
N THR A 146 -4.14 12.38 -35.63
CA THR A 146 -4.00 11.55 -34.42
C THR A 146 -4.51 12.25 -33.15
N GLU A 147 -4.39 13.58 -33.06
CA GLU A 147 -4.89 14.40 -31.94
C GLU A 147 -6.44 14.42 -31.84
N MET A 148 -7.16 14.23 -32.95
CA MET A 148 -8.63 14.15 -32.95
C MET A 148 -9.15 12.81 -32.45
N LEU A 149 -8.35 11.74 -32.58
CA LEU A 149 -8.64 10.43 -32.01
C LEU A 149 -8.44 10.43 -30.48
N GLU A 150 -7.47 11.19 -29.98
CA GLU A 150 -7.18 11.26 -28.54
C GLU A 150 -8.26 12.01 -27.75
N SER A 151 -8.72 13.16 -28.25
CA SER A 151 -9.83 13.90 -27.63
C SER A 151 -11.16 13.14 -27.70
N ALA A 152 -11.48 12.53 -28.85
CA ALA A 152 -12.71 11.77 -29.02
C ALA A 152 -12.79 10.51 -28.13
N VAL A 153 -11.65 9.87 -27.85
CA VAL A 153 -11.60 8.70 -26.94
C VAL A 153 -11.76 9.12 -25.49
N ILE A 154 -11.16 10.23 -25.06
CA ILE A 154 -11.33 10.75 -23.69
C ILE A 154 -12.79 11.18 -23.44
N ASP A 155 -13.38 11.90 -24.38
CA ASP A 155 -14.76 12.40 -24.24
C ASP A 155 -15.78 11.26 -24.34
N ALA A 156 -15.55 10.24 -25.18
CA ALA A 156 -16.40 9.06 -25.26
C ALA A 156 -16.35 8.17 -24.01
N LEU A 157 -15.25 8.18 -23.26
CA LEU A 157 -15.11 7.42 -22.02
C LEU A 157 -15.78 8.11 -20.81
N GLY A 158 -16.22 9.36 -20.97
CA GLY A 158 -17.01 10.07 -19.97
C GLY A 158 -16.28 10.29 -18.63
N PHE A 159 -14.97 10.50 -18.68
CA PHE A 159 -14.17 10.69 -17.47
C PHE A 159 -14.55 11.99 -16.75
N ASP A 160 -14.72 11.91 -15.43
CA ASP A 160 -14.82 13.09 -14.58
C ASP A 160 -13.54 13.94 -14.63
N GLU A 161 -13.65 15.18 -14.16
CA GLU A 161 -12.55 16.15 -14.22
C GLU A 161 -11.30 15.66 -13.48
N GLU A 162 -11.49 15.04 -12.32
CA GLU A 162 -10.40 14.49 -11.51
C GLU A 162 -9.63 13.41 -12.28
N THR A 163 -10.36 12.49 -12.93
CA THR A 163 -9.77 11.41 -13.73
C THR A 163 -9.01 11.96 -14.94
N ARG A 164 -9.53 13.02 -15.60
CA ARG A 164 -8.83 13.68 -16.71
C ARG A 164 -7.54 14.37 -16.26
N GLU A 165 -7.56 15.03 -15.11
CA GLU A 165 -6.37 15.67 -14.54
C GLU A 165 -5.29 14.63 -14.18
N ILE A 166 -5.67 13.55 -13.49
CA ILE A 166 -4.77 12.45 -13.14
C ILE A 166 -4.17 11.81 -14.39
N LEU A 167 -4.99 11.58 -15.42
CA LEU A 167 -4.56 11.00 -16.69
C LEU A 167 -3.57 11.91 -17.41
N GLY A 168 -3.85 13.22 -17.48
CA GLY A 168 -2.96 14.21 -18.07
C GLY A 168 -1.59 14.26 -17.40
N LEU A 169 -1.56 14.27 -16.06
CA LEU A 169 -0.31 14.22 -15.28
C LEU A 169 0.46 12.92 -15.53
N ALA A 170 -0.24 11.78 -15.60
CA ALA A 170 0.38 10.48 -15.82
C ALA A 170 0.98 10.36 -17.23
N ILE A 171 0.29 10.86 -18.26
CA ILE A 171 0.76 10.92 -19.64
C ILE A 171 2.01 11.80 -19.71
N ALA A 172 1.92 13.04 -19.20
CA ALA A 172 3.03 14.00 -19.20
C ALA A 172 4.30 13.44 -18.50
N HIS A 173 4.12 12.70 -17.40
CA HIS A 173 5.24 12.08 -16.69
C HIS A 173 5.76 10.80 -17.36
N SER A 174 4.90 10.05 -18.06
CA SER A 174 5.30 8.80 -18.72
C SER A 174 6.01 9.01 -20.07
N GLY A 175 5.81 10.17 -20.71
CA GLY A 175 6.32 10.46 -22.05
C GLY A 175 5.70 9.62 -23.16
N LEU A 176 4.57 8.96 -22.88
CA LEU A 176 3.78 8.20 -23.84
C LEU A 176 2.67 9.07 -24.40
N ASP A 177 2.18 8.76 -25.59
CA ASP A 177 0.91 9.30 -26.05
C ASP A 177 -0.28 8.63 -25.33
N LEU A 178 -1.48 9.18 -25.49
CA LEU A 178 -2.65 8.68 -24.77
C LEU A 178 -2.97 7.23 -25.14
N ALA A 179 -2.86 6.88 -26.42
CA ALA A 179 -3.21 5.57 -26.92
C ALA A 179 -2.25 4.50 -26.37
N GLU A 180 -0.95 4.77 -26.40
CA GLU A 180 0.10 3.93 -25.85
C GLU A 180 -0.02 3.80 -24.33
N PHE A 181 -0.28 4.92 -23.63
CA PHE A 181 -0.50 4.92 -22.18
C PHE A 181 -1.69 4.03 -21.82
N THR A 182 -2.81 4.23 -22.50
CA THR A 182 -4.06 3.50 -22.25
C THR A 182 -3.89 2.01 -22.55
N GLN A 183 -3.30 1.66 -23.70
CA GLN A 183 -3.05 0.27 -24.07
C GLN A 183 -2.13 -0.42 -23.06
N LYS A 184 -1.07 0.26 -22.60
CA LYS A 184 -0.13 -0.26 -21.60
C LYS A 184 -0.80 -0.40 -20.23
N ALA A 185 -1.62 0.57 -19.82
CA ALA A 185 -2.37 0.53 -18.56
C ALA A 185 -3.36 -0.63 -18.55
N ILE A 186 -4.18 -0.77 -19.60
CA ILE A 186 -5.13 -1.88 -19.76
C ILE A 186 -4.40 -3.22 -19.75
N LYS A 187 -3.34 -3.38 -20.55
CA LYS A 187 -2.57 -4.63 -20.60
C LYS A 187 -1.95 -4.98 -19.25
N THR A 188 -1.39 -4.01 -18.54
CA THR A 188 -0.80 -4.23 -17.21
C THR A 188 -1.84 -4.66 -16.19
N TYR A 189 -2.99 -4.00 -16.18
CA TYR A 189 -4.08 -4.32 -15.27
C TYR A 189 -4.73 -5.67 -15.61
N ALA A 190 -4.98 -5.93 -16.90
CA ALA A 190 -5.49 -7.20 -17.40
C ALA A 190 -4.57 -8.36 -17.02
N ASN A 191 -3.25 -8.25 -17.24
CA ASN A 191 -2.26 -9.26 -16.82
C ASN A 191 -2.27 -9.49 -15.30
N THR A 192 -2.49 -8.42 -14.54
CA THR A 192 -2.59 -8.52 -13.07
C THR A 192 -3.84 -9.29 -12.67
N ILE A 193 -4.99 -9.00 -13.27
CA ILE A 193 -6.25 -9.70 -13.01
C ILE A 193 -6.15 -11.16 -13.46
N THR A 194 -5.73 -11.43 -14.70
CA THR A 194 -5.61 -12.79 -15.22
C THR A 194 -4.61 -13.61 -14.41
N GLY A 195 -3.49 -13.01 -14.00
CA GLY A 195 -2.54 -13.66 -13.09
C GLY A 195 -3.13 -13.96 -11.70
N LYS A 196 -4.05 -13.14 -11.19
CA LYS A 196 -4.80 -13.44 -9.95
C LYS A 196 -5.80 -14.58 -10.17
N ILE A 197 -6.59 -14.54 -11.24
CA ILE A 197 -7.57 -15.57 -11.60
C ILE A 197 -6.86 -16.91 -11.77
N ARG A 198 -5.76 -16.94 -12.51
CA ARG A 198 -4.99 -18.16 -12.78
C ARG A 198 -4.52 -18.81 -11.48
N ARG A 199 -3.98 -18.03 -10.55
CA ARG A 199 -3.60 -18.51 -9.21
C ARG A 199 -4.79 -19.06 -8.43
N LEU A 200 -5.92 -18.36 -8.44
CA LEU A 200 -7.16 -18.82 -7.79
C LEU A 200 -7.72 -20.11 -8.42
N SER A 201 -7.49 -20.33 -9.72
CA SER A 201 -7.96 -21.54 -10.41
C SER A 201 -7.00 -22.73 -10.35
N GLU A 202 -5.69 -22.49 -10.16
CA GLU A 202 -4.65 -23.51 -10.22
C GLU A 202 -4.33 -24.12 -8.84
N GLU A 203 -4.45 -23.36 -7.74
CA GLU A 203 -4.19 -23.85 -6.38
C GLU A 203 -5.42 -23.60 -5.50
N SER A 204 -6.11 -24.66 -5.09
CA SER A 204 -7.08 -24.55 -4.00
C SER A 204 -6.34 -24.25 -2.70
N LEU A 205 -6.75 -23.20 -2.00
CA LEU A 205 -6.16 -22.87 -0.71
C LEU A 205 -6.65 -23.80 0.40
N GLU A 206 -7.74 -24.52 0.19
CA GLU A 206 -8.33 -25.47 1.15
C GLU A 206 -7.35 -26.61 1.48
N ASP A 207 -6.64 -27.11 0.47
CA ASP A 207 -5.69 -28.22 0.60
C ASP A 207 -4.38 -27.83 1.32
N ILE A 208 -4.15 -26.53 1.53
CA ILE A 208 -2.97 -26.01 2.21
C ILE A 208 -3.24 -26.00 3.72
N SER A 209 -2.30 -26.49 4.53
CA SER A 209 -2.43 -26.47 5.99
C SER A 209 -2.53 -25.03 6.53
N THR A 210 -3.18 -24.87 7.68
CA THR A 210 -3.36 -23.54 8.31
C THR A 210 -2.05 -22.95 8.76
N GLU A 211 -1.12 -23.79 9.25
CA GLU A 211 0.23 -23.36 9.60
C GLU A 211 0.97 -22.78 8.39
N GLU A 212 0.91 -23.46 7.25
CA GLU A 212 1.55 -23.01 6.03
C GLU A 212 0.89 -21.72 5.50
N LEU A 213 -0.43 -21.65 5.47
CA LEU A 213 -1.16 -20.47 4.98
C LEU A 213 -0.98 -19.24 5.89
N LEU A 214 -0.78 -19.46 7.19
CA LEU A 214 -0.57 -18.41 8.18
C LEU A 214 0.86 -17.86 8.14
N ASN A 215 1.87 -18.75 8.11
CA ASN A 215 3.26 -18.39 8.39
C ASN A 215 4.16 -18.33 7.15
N ASN A 216 3.80 -18.99 6.03
CA ASN A 216 4.67 -19.02 4.86
C ASN A 216 4.58 -17.71 4.06
N PRO A 217 5.70 -16.98 3.86
CA PRO A 217 5.72 -15.73 3.09
C PRO A 217 5.20 -15.87 1.65
N LYS A 218 5.25 -17.07 1.05
CA LYS A 218 4.67 -17.37 -0.28
C LYS A 218 3.21 -16.93 -0.35
N TYR A 219 2.46 -17.13 0.74
CA TYR A 219 1.02 -16.89 0.78
C TYR A 219 0.62 -15.50 1.27
N SER A 220 1.56 -14.70 1.75
CA SER A 220 1.31 -13.37 2.35
C SER A 220 0.55 -12.40 1.44
N THR A 221 0.79 -12.46 0.13
CA THR A 221 0.11 -11.66 -0.89
C THR A 221 -0.72 -12.51 -1.86
N TYR A 222 -0.97 -13.77 -1.52
CA TYR A 222 -1.64 -14.69 -2.42
C TYR A 222 -3.14 -14.35 -2.52
N PRO A 223 -3.72 -14.28 -3.73
CA PRO A 223 -5.14 -14.00 -3.89
C PRO A 223 -6.01 -15.02 -3.15
N GLY A 224 -7.03 -14.59 -2.41
CA GLY A 224 -7.90 -15.50 -1.66
C GLY A 224 -7.37 -15.94 -0.30
N ARG A 225 -6.07 -15.77 0.02
CA ARG A 225 -5.50 -16.18 1.32
C ARG A 225 -6.22 -15.55 2.50
N ALA A 226 -6.52 -14.25 2.42
CA ALA A 226 -7.20 -13.55 3.50
C ALA A 226 -8.63 -14.06 3.72
N GLU A 227 -9.34 -14.41 2.64
CA GLU A 227 -10.69 -14.94 2.70
C GLU A 227 -10.69 -16.34 3.33
N GLU A 228 -9.80 -17.21 2.87
CA GLU A 228 -9.66 -18.56 3.41
C GLU A 228 -9.23 -18.53 4.89
N MET A 229 -8.27 -17.68 5.25
CA MET A 229 -7.87 -17.51 6.66
C MET A 229 -9.02 -16.99 7.54
N VAL A 230 -9.89 -16.12 7.00
CA VAL A 230 -11.08 -15.64 7.72
C VAL A 230 -12.08 -16.77 7.92
N ARG A 231 -12.33 -17.60 6.90
CA ARG A 231 -13.18 -18.80 7.02
C ARG A 231 -12.65 -19.74 8.12
N ARG A 232 -11.35 -20.03 8.12
CA ARG A 232 -10.71 -20.87 9.15
C ARG A 232 -10.77 -20.24 10.53
N ALA A 233 -10.57 -18.93 10.64
CA ALA A 233 -10.67 -18.23 11.92
C ALA A 233 -12.10 -18.21 12.48
N ILE A 234 -13.12 -18.05 11.62
CA ILE A 234 -14.53 -18.20 11.99
C ILE A 234 -14.76 -19.61 12.57
N ASN A 235 -14.32 -20.65 11.86
CA ASN A 235 -14.46 -22.03 12.32
C ASN A 235 -13.72 -22.29 13.63
N ALA A 236 -12.49 -21.79 13.79
CA ALA A 236 -11.72 -21.93 15.02
C ALA A 236 -12.43 -21.28 16.21
N ILE A 237 -12.99 -20.08 16.05
CA ILE A 237 -13.77 -19.42 17.11
C ILE A 237 -15.03 -20.23 17.43
N LYS A 238 -15.71 -20.79 16.42
CA LYS A 238 -16.89 -21.64 16.62
C LYS A 238 -16.55 -22.87 17.45
N ILE A 239 -15.51 -23.61 17.05
CA ILE A 239 -15.01 -24.80 17.75
C ILE A 239 -14.60 -24.43 19.19
N TYR A 240 -13.81 -23.37 19.36
CA TYR A 240 -13.39 -22.93 20.68
C TYR A 240 -14.60 -22.63 21.59
N ASN A 241 -15.59 -21.87 21.10
CA ASN A 241 -16.76 -21.50 21.90
C ASN A 241 -17.65 -22.70 22.27
N SER A 242 -17.69 -23.75 21.43
CA SER A 242 -18.52 -24.93 21.66
C SER A 242 -17.81 -26.05 22.43
N GLU A 243 -16.51 -26.22 22.24
CA GLU A 243 -15.77 -27.41 22.70
C GLU A 243 -14.71 -27.10 23.76
N VAL A 244 -14.18 -25.88 23.78
CA VAL A 244 -13.08 -25.49 24.69
C VAL A 244 -13.58 -24.59 25.83
N ALA A 245 -14.43 -23.62 25.52
CA ALA A 245 -14.96 -22.68 26.50
C ALA A 245 -16.02 -23.34 27.40
N THR A 246 -15.67 -23.60 28.66
CA THR A 246 -16.57 -24.16 29.67
C THR A 246 -17.49 -23.12 30.28
N GLU A 247 -17.08 -21.85 30.32
CA GLU A 247 -17.81 -20.74 30.95
C GLU A 247 -18.15 -19.62 29.95
N PRO A 248 -19.30 -18.92 30.10
CA PRO A 248 -19.70 -17.84 29.19
C PRO A 248 -18.65 -16.75 28.98
N LYS A 249 -17.95 -16.32 30.04
CA LYS A 249 -16.88 -15.30 29.96
C LYS A 249 -15.66 -15.75 29.15
N GLN A 250 -15.48 -17.05 28.91
CA GLN A 250 -14.37 -17.58 28.10
C GLN A 250 -14.67 -17.50 26.61
N ARG A 251 -15.94 -17.44 26.19
CA ARG A 251 -16.32 -17.37 24.77
C ARG A 251 -15.93 -16.06 24.12
N TRP A 252 -15.89 -16.04 22.79
CA TRP A 252 -15.50 -14.87 22.00
C TRP A 252 -16.55 -14.55 20.94
N ILE A 253 -16.89 -13.27 20.80
CA ILE A 253 -17.76 -12.80 19.71
C ILE A 253 -16.92 -12.69 18.43
N ILE A 254 -17.38 -13.30 17.35
CA ILE A 254 -16.75 -13.12 16.04
C ILE A 254 -16.94 -11.66 15.60
N THR A 255 -15.84 -10.92 15.49
CA THR A 255 -15.82 -9.49 15.10
C THR A 255 -14.68 -9.24 14.12
N GLN A 256 -14.77 -8.15 13.35
CA GLN A 256 -13.74 -7.77 12.38
C GLN A 256 -12.36 -7.61 13.05
N SER A 257 -12.29 -6.94 14.19
CA SER A 257 -11.03 -6.73 14.91
C SER A 257 -10.40 -8.05 15.35
N LEU A 258 -11.22 -8.97 15.90
CA LEU A 258 -10.77 -10.29 16.34
C LEU A 258 -10.23 -11.12 15.18
N LEU A 259 -10.93 -11.13 14.04
CA LEU A 259 -10.50 -11.85 12.84
C LEU A 259 -9.24 -11.23 12.22
N SER A 260 -9.11 -9.90 12.22
CA SER A 260 -7.87 -9.24 11.82
C SER A 260 -6.69 -9.62 12.70
N GLU A 261 -6.90 -9.72 14.02
CA GLU A 261 -5.86 -10.09 14.96
C GLU A 261 -5.40 -11.55 14.78
N LEU A 262 -6.33 -12.48 14.58
CA LEU A 262 -6.06 -13.90 14.35
C LEU A 262 -5.42 -14.20 12.99
N THR A 263 -5.89 -13.54 11.93
CA THR A 263 -5.43 -13.83 10.56
C THR A 263 -4.22 -13.00 10.11
N GLY A 264 -3.92 -11.91 10.83
CA GLY A 264 -2.95 -10.90 10.40
C GLY A 264 -3.38 -10.10 9.16
N SER A 265 -4.63 -10.24 8.72
CA SER A 265 -5.14 -9.61 7.50
C SER A 265 -5.66 -8.19 7.77
N ARG A 266 -5.55 -7.32 6.77
CA ARG A 266 -6.05 -5.94 6.83
C ARG A 266 -7.56 -5.90 7.07
N GLY A 267 -8.02 -4.99 7.92
CA GLY A 267 -9.42 -4.89 8.33
C GLY A 267 -10.41 -4.77 7.17
N SER A 268 -10.11 -4.00 6.11
CA SER A 268 -10.99 -3.87 4.95
C SER A 268 -11.19 -5.20 4.21
N VAL A 269 -10.13 -5.99 4.06
CA VAL A 269 -10.19 -7.31 3.42
C VAL A 269 -10.96 -8.30 4.29
N VAL A 270 -10.75 -8.26 5.61
CA VAL A 270 -11.48 -9.07 6.58
C VAL A 270 -12.97 -8.75 6.52
N GLN A 271 -13.35 -7.48 6.48
CA GLN A 271 -14.75 -7.06 6.38
C GLN A 271 -15.43 -7.60 5.11
N SER A 272 -14.75 -7.52 3.96
CA SER A 272 -15.27 -8.09 2.72
C SER A 272 -15.44 -9.61 2.80
N ALA A 273 -14.51 -10.33 3.43
CA ALA A 273 -14.62 -11.77 3.62
C ALA A 273 -15.72 -12.16 4.62
N MET A 274 -15.87 -11.42 5.72
CA MET A 274 -16.94 -11.63 6.71
C MET A 274 -18.33 -11.53 6.08
N GLN A 275 -18.52 -10.59 5.15
CA GLN A 275 -19.82 -10.41 4.48
C GLN A 275 -20.26 -11.67 3.72
N LYS A 276 -19.33 -12.50 3.24
CA LYS A 276 -19.63 -13.78 2.58
C LYS A 276 -20.09 -14.87 3.55
N HIS A 277 -19.75 -14.73 4.83
CA HIS A 277 -20.08 -15.67 5.90
C HIS A 277 -21.06 -15.08 6.92
N ARG A 278 -21.76 -14.00 6.55
CA ARG A 278 -22.60 -13.24 7.49
C ARG A 278 -23.66 -14.11 8.16
N ASP A 279 -24.40 -14.89 7.38
CA ASP A 279 -25.48 -15.73 7.92
C ASP A 279 -24.95 -16.79 8.90
N ASP A 280 -23.76 -17.35 8.63
CA ASP A 280 -23.11 -18.32 9.53
C ASP A 280 -22.62 -17.66 10.82
N ILE A 281 -22.07 -16.45 10.73
CA ILE A 281 -21.66 -15.65 11.89
C ILE A 281 -22.87 -15.29 12.74
N ASP A 282 -23.93 -14.78 12.13
CA ASP A 282 -25.15 -14.35 12.81
C ASP A 282 -25.83 -15.56 13.51
N SER A 283 -25.92 -16.70 12.81
CA SER A 283 -26.41 -17.97 13.37
C SER A 283 -25.57 -18.45 14.55
N HIS A 284 -24.24 -18.33 14.48
CA HIS A 284 -23.36 -18.65 15.60
C HIS A 284 -23.59 -17.71 16.78
N HIS A 285 -23.71 -16.40 16.55
CA HIS A 285 -23.95 -15.44 17.63
C HIS A 285 -25.25 -15.74 18.37
N GLN A 286 -26.32 -16.06 17.64
CA GLN A 286 -27.64 -16.37 18.21
C GLN A 286 -27.64 -17.56 19.18
N LYS A 287 -26.65 -18.47 19.11
CA LYS A 287 -26.51 -19.59 20.05
C LYS A 287 -26.10 -19.16 21.47
N TYR A 288 -25.58 -17.95 21.63
CA TYR A 288 -24.98 -17.47 22.88
C TYR A 288 -25.65 -16.16 23.31
N PRO A 289 -26.73 -16.22 24.11
CA PRO A 289 -27.45 -15.04 24.58
C PRO A 289 -26.55 -14.02 25.29
N GLU A 290 -25.47 -14.48 25.93
CA GLU A 290 -24.51 -13.62 26.62
C GLU A 290 -23.80 -12.61 25.69
N PHE A 291 -23.79 -12.84 24.38
CA PHE A 291 -23.19 -11.94 23.39
C PHE A 291 -23.99 -10.66 23.17
N PHE A 292 -25.26 -10.65 23.56
CA PHE A 292 -26.17 -9.54 23.30
C PHE A 292 -26.39 -8.69 24.55
N ASN A 293 -26.57 -7.39 24.33
CA ASN A 293 -27.15 -6.45 25.29
C ASN A 293 -28.67 -6.67 25.38
N ASP A 294 -29.30 -6.04 26.37
CA ASP A 294 -30.76 -6.13 26.57
C ASP A 294 -31.56 -5.54 25.38
N ASP A 295 -30.94 -4.69 24.56
CA ASP A 295 -31.51 -4.11 23.33
C ASP A 295 -31.33 -5.00 22.08
N GLY A 296 -30.74 -6.18 22.22
CA GLY A 296 -30.49 -7.11 21.12
C GLY A 296 -29.25 -6.79 20.28
N THR A 297 -28.46 -5.76 20.64
CA THR A 297 -27.20 -5.45 19.96
C THR A 297 -26.03 -6.27 20.52
N LEU A 298 -25.00 -6.53 19.71
CA LEU A 298 -23.79 -7.23 20.18
C LEU A 298 -23.02 -6.37 21.18
N LYS A 299 -22.56 -6.99 22.27
CA LYS A 299 -21.71 -6.36 23.28
C LYS A 299 -20.34 -6.00 22.72
N GLN A 300 -20.15 -4.71 22.40
CA GLN A 300 -18.92 -4.17 21.81
C GLN A 300 -17.64 -4.48 22.61
N TYR A 301 -17.76 -4.64 23.92
CA TYR A 301 -16.63 -4.85 24.83
C TYR A 301 -16.53 -6.28 25.36
N PHE A 302 -17.35 -7.21 24.88
CA PHE A 302 -17.32 -8.60 25.34
C PHE A 302 -15.94 -9.25 25.14
N ASN A 303 -15.28 -8.92 24.03
CA ASN A 303 -13.94 -9.43 23.71
C ASN A 303 -12.81 -8.72 24.47
N ARG A 304 -13.08 -7.69 25.27
CA ARG A 304 -12.04 -6.98 26.05
C ARG A 304 -11.71 -7.76 27.32
N LYS A 305 -10.88 -8.79 27.19
CA LYS A 305 -10.41 -9.61 28.29
C LYS A 305 -9.02 -9.14 28.74
N ARG A 306 -8.93 -8.59 29.96
CA ARG A 306 -7.68 -8.00 30.47
C ARG A 306 -6.58 -9.07 30.59
N GLY A 307 -5.42 -8.79 30.00
CA GLY A 307 -4.24 -9.65 30.09
C GLY A 307 -4.29 -10.92 29.25
N ILE A 308 -5.29 -11.07 28.38
CA ILE A 308 -5.46 -12.24 27.51
C ILE A 308 -5.19 -11.81 26.07
N ASP A 309 -4.17 -12.41 25.45
CA ASP A 309 -3.94 -12.34 24.01
C ASP A 309 -4.77 -13.43 23.34
N ILE A 310 -5.63 -13.05 22.39
CA ILE A 310 -6.51 -13.99 21.69
C ILE A 310 -5.74 -15.09 20.97
N ARG A 311 -4.54 -14.80 20.47
CA ARG A 311 -3.73 -15.77 19.72
C ARG A 311 -3.21 -16.91 20.59
N ASN A 312 -3.15 -16.68 21.90
CA ASN A 312 -2.78 -17.71 22.88
C ASN A 312 -3.99 -18.59 23.26
N GLU A 313 -5.21 -18.08 23.11
CA GLU A 313 -6.45 -18.79 23.43
C GLU A 313 -7.00 -19.57 22.23
N ILE A 314 -7.08 -18.91 21.07
CA ILE A 314 -7.59 -19.48 19.82
C ILE A 314 -6.40 -19.76 18.91
N ASP A 315 -5.82 -20.94 19.10
CA ASP A 315 -4.75 -21.47 18.26
C ASP A 315 -5.37 -22.01 16.96
N LEU A 316 -5.31 -21.20 15.90
CA LEU A 316 -5.85 -21.54 14.58
C LEU A 316 -5.27 -22.86 14.05
N VAL A 317 -3.98 -23.11 14.28
CA VAL A 317 -3.30 -24.30 13.76
C VAL A 317 -3.79 -25.56 14.46
N LYS A 318 -4.06 -25.49 15.77
CA LYS A 318 -4.60 -26.64 16.51
C LYS A 318 -6.09 -26.87 16.25
N LEU A 319 -6.88 -25.80 16.22
CA LEU A 319 -8.35 -25.91 16.12
C LEU A 319 -8.80 -26.22 14.70
N VAL A 320 -8.09 -25.71 13.70
CA VAL A 320 -8.40 -25.90 12.28
C VAL A 320 -7.09 -26.17 11.55
N PRO A 321 -6.50 -27.38 11.66
CA PRO A 321 -5.18 -27.66 11.07
C PRO A 321 -5.19 -27.63 9.54
N ASN A 322 -6.31 -28.00 8.92
CA ASN A 322 -6.51 -28.02 7.47
C ASN A 322 -7.78 -27.24 7.10
N GLY A 323 -7.88 -26.82 5.83
CA GLY A 323 -9.02 -26.09 5.30
C GLY A 323 -10.23 -26.97 5.03
#